data_AF-A0A7Y0VRH3-F1
#
_entry.id   AF-A0A7Y0VRH3-F1
#
_cell.length_a   1.000
_cell.length_b   1.000
_cell.length_c   1.000
_cell.angle_alpha   90.00
_cell.angle_beta   90.00
_cell.angle_gamma   90.00
#
_symmetry.space_group_name_H-M   'P 1'
#
loop_
_entity.id
_entity.type
_entity.pdbx_description
1 polymer ?
#
loop_
_entity_poly.entity_id
_entity_poly.type
_entity_poly.pdbx_seq_one_letter_code
_entity_poly.pdbx_strand_id
1 'polypeptide(L)'
;MNCSRVNPQGHTLYKIALGLLMAVFIGGCKTPPPEPREPPCTQAGYFKSTDRVGGFYRCVYDKEIQRWIQYPFTCPVGLEFDERVTACVRP
;
A
#
# COMPACT_ATOMS: atom_id res chain seq x y z
N MET A 1 2.61 16.78 12.54
CA MET A 1 1.80 17.65 13.42
C MET A 1 0.51 16.94 13.74
N ASN A 2 0.09 17.01 15.01
CA ASN A 2 -0.93 16.20 15.65
C ASN A 2 -2.34 16.50 15.12
N CYS A 3 -3.08 15.51 14.62
CA CYS A 3 -4.48 15.70 14.22
C CYS A 3 -5.39 15.33 15.40
N SER A 4 -5.74 16.32 16.21
CA SER A 4 -6.74 16.19 17.27
C SER A 4 -8.07 15.72 16.68
N ARG A 5 -8.56 14.57 17.13
CA ARG A 5 -9.95 14.13 16.90
C ARG A 5 -10.87 15.05 17.69
N VAL A 6 -11.56 15.96 17.02
CA VAL A 6 -12.63 16.74 17.64
C VAL A 6 -13.97 16.13 17.23
N ASN A 7 -14.73 15.68 18.23
CA ASN A 7 -16.16 15.36 18.09
C ASN A 7 -16.95 16.47 18.79
N PRO A 8 -17.77 17.24 18.05
CA PRO A 8 -18.81 18.03 18.68
C PRO A 8 -20.21 17.67 18.15
N GLN A 9 -20.98 17.00 19.02
CA GLN A 9 -22.45 17.02 19.00
C GLN A 9 -22.93 18.44 19.35
N GLY A 10 -23.94 18.91 18.63
CA GLY A 10 -24.75 20.09 19.00
C GLY A 10 -24.39 21.40 18.30
N HIS A 11 -25.44 22.10 17.85
CA HIS A 11 -25.45 23.49 17.36
C HIS A 11 -24.97 23.79 15.92
N THR A 12 -25.83 23.42 14.97
CA THR A 12 -25.84 23.67 13.52
C THR A 12 -25.40 25.07 13.05
N LEU A 13 -25.57 26.12 13.86
CA LEU A 13 -25.28 27.51 13.42
C LEU A 13 -23.78 27.85 13.41
N TYR A 14 -23.00 27.33 14.36
CA TYR A 14 -21.54 27.55 14.40
C TYR A 14 -20.84 26.84 13.21
N LYS A 15 -21.39 25.72 12.74
CA LYS A 15 -20.88 24.98 11.58
C LYS A 15 -20.96 25.79 10.27
N ILE A 16 -22.00 26.62 10.12
CA ILE A 16 -22.20 27.42 8.90
C ILE A 16 -21.25 28.62 8.91
N ALA A 17 -21.09 29.29 10.04
CA ALA A 17 -20.18 30.43 10.19
C ALA A 17 -18.70 30.04 10.03
N LEU A 18 -18.29 28.87 10.54
CA LEU A 18 -16.93 28.36 10.38
C LEU A 18 -16.68 27.81 8.95
N GLY A 19 -17.72 27.31 8.28
CA GLY A 19 -17.62 26.77 6.92
C GLY A 19 -17.22 27.81 5.86
N LEU A 20 -17.67 29.06 6.00
CA LEU A 20 -17.29 30.15 5.10
C LEU A 20 -15.83 30.57 5.25
N LEU A 21 -15.22 30.40 6.44
CA LEU A 21 -13.81 30.70 6.67
C LEU A 21 -12.87 29.58 6.19
N MET A 22 -13.34 28.33 6.10
CA MET A 22 -12.54 27.16 5.73
C MET A 22 -12.51 26.86 4.22
N ALA A 23 -13.20 27.64 3.39
CA ALA A 23 -13.27 27.43 1.94
C ALA A 23 -12.06 27.99 1.15
N VAL A 24 -10.97 28.41 1.82
CA VAL A 24 -9.84 29.10 1.18
C VAL A 24 -8.60 28.20 0.95
N PHE A 25 -8.59 26.93 1.38
CA PHE A 25 -7.38 26.07 1.24
C PHE A 25 -7.61 24.59 0.90
N ILE A 26 -8.56 24.23 0.01
CA ILE A 26 -8.62 22.86 -0.54
C ILE A 26 -7.93 22.79 -1.90
N GLY A 27 -6.65 23.16 -1.90
CA GLY A 27 -5.76 23.06 -3.06
C GLY A 27 -4.97 21.75 -3.05
N GLY A 28 -5.58 20.67 -3.54
CA GLY A 28 -4.84 19.56 -4.17
C GLY A 28 -4.28 18.46 -3.26
N CYS A 29 -5.14 17.61 -2.68
CA CYS A 29 -4.72 16.26 -2.32
C CYS A 29 -4.84 15.39 -3.59
N LYS A 30 -3.74 15.21 -4.35
CA LYS A 30 -3.68 14.19 -5.40
C LYS A 30 -3.57 12.84 -4.70
N THR A 31 -4.62 12.02 -4.75
CA THR A 31 -4.45 10.59 -4.45
C THR A 31 -3.38 10.06 -5.40
N PRO A 32 -2.31 9.41 -4.90
CA PRO A 32 -1.40 8.72 -5.80
C PRO A 32 -2.22 7.77 -6.67
N PRO A 33 -1.84 7.58 -7.95
CA PRO A 33 -2.49 6.57 -8.77
C PRO A 33 -2.53 5.25 -8.01
N PRO A 34 -3.60 4.44 -8.15
CA PRO A 34 -3.67 3.15 -7.49
C PRO A 34 -2.39 2.40 -7.83
N GLU A 35 -1.56 2.16 -6.81
CA GLU A 35 -0.33 1.40 -6.98
C GLU A 35 -0.74 0.06 -7.62
N PRO A 36 -0.04 -0.41 -8.66
CA PRO A 36 -0.17 -1.78 -9.10
C PRO A 36 -0.10 -2.69 -7.86
N ARG A 37 -1.15 -3.49 -7.65
CA ARG A 37 -1.28 -4.33 -6.48
C ARG A 37 -1.01 -5.76 -6.90
N GLU A 38 0.09 -6.28 -6.39
CA GLU A 38 0.38 -7.70 -6.44
C GLU A 38 -0.83 -8.51 -5.91
N PRO A 39 -1.06 -9.71 -6.46
CA PRO A 39 -2.13 -10.55 -5.98
C PRO A 39 -1.88 -10.95 -4.51
N PRO A 40 -2.95 -11.06 -3.70
CA PRO A 40 -2.81 -11.44 -2.30
C PRO A 40 -2.25 -12.85 -2.17
N CYS A 41 -1.43 -13.06 -1.15
CA CYS A 41 -0.88 -14.37 -0.81
C CYS A 41 -1.99 -15.38 -0.47
N THR A 42 -1.97 -16.53 -1.15
CA THR A 42 -2.85 -17.68 -0.88
C THR A 42 -2.09 -18.89 -0.34
N GLN A 43 -0.77 -18.92 -0.54
CA GLN A 43 0.12 -19.99 -0.10
C GLN A 43 1.51 -19.45 0.21
N ALA A 44 2.28 -20.19 0.99
CA ALA A 44 3.65 -19.83 1.32
C ALA A 44 4.56 -20.08 0.11
N GLY A 45 5.49 -19.17 -0.18
CA GLY A 45 6.39 -19.31 -1.31
C GLY A 45 6.98 -18.00 -1.80
N TYR A 46 7.67 -18.07 -2.93
CA TYR A 46 8.19 -16.91 -3.65
C TYR A 46 7.51 -16.85 -5.02
N PHE A 47 7.10 -15.65 -5.43
CA PHE A 47 6.31 -15.43 -6.64
C PHE A 47 6.87 -14.24 -7.41
N LYS A 48 6.84 -14.34 -8.73
CA LYS A 48 7.26 -13.25 -9.62
C LYS A 48 6.24 -12.10 -9.53
N SER A 49 6.76 -10.89 -9.48
CA SER A 49 5.95 -9.68 -9.55
C SER A 49 5.33 -9.53 -10.94
N THR A 50 4.02 -9.25 -11.01
CA THR A 50 3.38 -8.85 -12.29
C THR A 50 3.53 -7.36 -12.56
N ASP A 51 3.88 -6.60 -11.52
CA ASP A 51 3.78 -5.15 -11.49
C ASP A 51 5.13 -4.45 -11.66
N ARG A 52 6.23 -5.11 -11.26
CA ARG A 52 7.59 -4.58 -11.28
C ARG A 52 8.53 -5.54 -11.98
N VAL A 53 9.18 -5.07 -13.04
CA VAL A 53 10.25 -5.83 -13.73
C VAL A 53 11.38 -6.12 -12.75
N GLY A 54 11.81 -7.39 -12.69
CA GLY A 54 12.80 -7.85 -11.70
C GLY A 54 12.29 -7.89 -10.26
N GLY A 55 11.04 -7.51 -10.00
CA GLY A 55 10.38 -7.63 -8.71
C GLY A 55 9.95 -9.07 -8.45
N PHE A 56 9.93 -9.45 -7.18
CA PHE A 56 9.30 -10.68 -6.71
C PHE A 56 8.86 -10.48 -5.26
N TYR A 57 8.03 -11.37 -4.74
CA TYR A 57 7.58 -11.28 -3.35
C TYR A 57 7.57 -12.65 -2.68
N ARG A 58 7.77 -12.65 -1.36
CA ARG A 58 7.66 -13.83 -0.52
C ARG A 58 6.38 -13.76 0.30
N CYS A 59 5.60 -14.83 0.25
CA CYS A 59 4.43 -15.01 1.09
C CYS A 59 4.77 -15.91 2.29
N VAL A 60 4.42 -15.45 3.49
CA VAL A 60 4.57 -16.22 4.74
C VAL A 60 3.26 -16.16 5.51
N TYR A 61 2.80 -17.31 6.02
CA TYR A 61 1.66 -17.32 6.93
C TYR A 61 2.15 -17.09 8.36
N ASP A 62 1.71 -15.99 8.95
CA ASP A 62 1.94 -15.70 10.36
C ASP A 62 0.85 -16.38 11.19
N LYS A 63 1.27 -17.31 12.05
CA LYS A 63 0.37 -18.11 12.89
C LYS A 63 -0.14 -17.32 14.11
N GLU A 64 0.58 -16.30 14.57
CA GLU A 64 0.19 -15.51 15.73
C GLU A 64 -0.97 -14.57 15.39
N ILE A 65 -0.88 -13.89 14.24
CA ILE A 65 -1.94 -12.99 13.76
C ILE A 65 -2.91 -13.66 12.77
N GLN A 66 -2.70 -14.94 12.47
CA GLN A 66 -3.50 -15.75 11.54
C GLN A 66 -3.68 -15.10 10.16
N ARG A 67 -2.63 -14.48 9.62
CA ARG A 67 -2.67 -13.72 8.36
C ARG A 67 -1.50 -14.05 7.46
N TRP A 68 -1.71 -13.88 6.16
CA TRP A 68 -0.63 -13.87 5.20
C TRP A 68 0.10 -12.54 5.22
N ILE A 69 1.43 -12.60 5.27
CA ILE A 69 2.33 -11.46 5.15
C ILE A 69 3.06 -11.59 3.81
N GLN A 70 3.03 -10.50 3.04
CA GLN A 70 3.73 -10.38 1.76
C GLN A 70 4.94 -9.48 1.93
N TYR A 71 6.11 -9.98 1.54
CA TYR A 71 7.36 -9.23 1.56
C TYR A 71 7.83 -8.97 0.12
N PRO A 72 7.87 -7.73 -0.35
CA PRO A 72 8.37 -7.40 -1.67
C PRO A 72 9.90 -7.37 -1.70
N PHE A 73 10.47 -7.83 -2.80
CA PHE A 73 11.89 -7.85 -3.09
C PHE A 73 12.13 -7.45 -4.55
N THR A 74 13.37 -7.09 -4.86
CA THR A 74 13.81 -6.76 -6.22
C THR A 74 15.13 -7.47 -6.49
N CYS A 75 15.24 -8.12 -7.64
CA CYS A 75 16.49 -8.69 -8.11
C CYS A 75 17.52 -7.58 -8.41
N PRO A 76 18.83 -7.90 -8.34
CA PRO A 76 19.87 -7.01 -8.85
C PRO A 76 19.61 -6.61 -10.31
N VAL A 77 20.15 -5.46 -10.71
CA VAL A 77 19.98 -4.92 -12.07
C VAL A 77 20.36 -5.95 -13.14
N GLY A 78 19.46 -6.14 -14.11
CA GLY A 78 19.68 -7.06 -15.23
C GLY A 78 19.36 -8.53 -14.94
N LEU A 79 18.76 -8.83 -13.79
CA LEU A 79 18.25 -10.16 -13.45
C LEU A 79 16.74 -10.14 -13.26
N GLU A 80 16.10 -11.29 -13.50
CA GLU A 80 14.68 -11.52 -13.23
C GLU A 80 14.50 -12.73 -12.32
N PHE A 81 13.47 -12.69 -11.49
CA PHE A 81 13.14 -13.82 -10.64
C PHE A 81 12.49 -14.95 -11.46
N ASP A 82 13.04 -16.16 -11.35
CA ASP A 82 12.48 -17.39 -11.90
C ASP A 82 11.95 -18.28 -10.76
N GLU A 83 10.63 -18.51 -10.76
CA GLU A 83 9.93 -19.34 -9.79
C GLU A 83 10.38 -20.81 -9.80
N ARG A 84 10.86 -21.32 -10.95
CA ARG A 84 11.26 -22.72 -11.11
C ARG A 84 12.52 -23.07 -10.32
N VAL A 85 13.46 -22.13 -10.26
CA VAL A 85 14.72 -22.25 -9.52
C VAL A 85 14.73 -21.41 -8.25
N THR A 86 13.67 -20.64 -8.01
CA THR A 86 13.49 -19.76 -6.84
C THR A 86 14.66 -18.78 -6.67
N ALA A 87 15.18 -18.24 -7.77
CA ALA A 87 16.37 -17.39 -7.79
C ALA A 87 16.30 -16.30 -8.86
N CYS A 88 17.09 -15.24 -8.68
CA CYS A 88 17.31 -14.24 -9.71
C CYS A 88 18.26 -14.81 -10.77
N VAL A 89 17.76 -14.96 -12.00
CA VAL A 89 18.49 -15.46 -13.15
C VAL A 89 18.66 -14.36 -14.18
N ARG A 90 19.62 -14.53 -15.09
CA ARG A 90 19.68 -13.70 -16.28
C ARG A 90 18.52 -14.14 -17.20
N PRO A 91 17.61 -13.24 -17.60
CA PRO A 91 16.51 -13.58 -18.50
C PRO A 91 17.00 -14.03 -19.89
#